data_AF-A0A2N6NAI7-F1
#
_entry.id   AF-A0A2N6NAI7-F1
#
_cell.length_a   1.000
_cell.length_b   1.000
_cell.length_c   1.000
_cell.angle_alpha   90.00
_cell.angle_beta   90.00
_cell.angle_gamma   90.00
#
_symmetry.space_group_name_H-M   'P 1'
#
loop_
_entity.id
_entity.type
_entity.pdbx_description
1 polymer ?
#
loop_
_entity_poly.entity_id
_entity_poly.type
_entity_poly.pdbx_seq_one_letter_code
_entity_poly.pdbx_strand_id
1 'polypeptide(L)'
;MLYLDLRDDTKHISNDSSRSAAHVPTLIVTHSDGTSTAIRQAVDILEYFEERFPDTCPLLPSSSAASQSRARALVRDFVNIIAVDVVEQQQQFPAGGSSNAVANRASVTGHGFEEQHQRATVAFRRVLASYQQLLESARGADAKTCLYTVGEAITLADVCLVPAMEQAVAYGVDMAGLQHVARIYNHLKKLPAFTDFDWRKHATANRRL
;
A
#
# COMPACT_ATOMS: atom_id res chain seq x y z
N MET A 1 -5.58 -16.84 -4.41
CA MET A 1 -6.08 -15.47 -4.24
C MET A 1 -6.49 -15.31 -2.78
N LEU A 2 -6.02 -14.29 -2.05
CA LEU A 2 -6.48 -14.08 -0.68
C LEU A 2 -7.85 -13.38 -0.75
N TYR A 3 -8.90 -14.02 -0.25
CA TYR A 3 -10.25 -13.49 -0.20
C TYR A 3 -10.71 -13.40 1.27
N LEU A 4 -11.27 -12.26 1.66
CA LEU A 4 -11.84 -12.03 2.99
C LEU A 4 -13.36 -11.95 2.86
N ASP A 5 -14.10 -12.96 3.37
CA ASP A 5 -15.57 -12.90 3.45
C ASP A 5 -15.94 -12.24 4.77
N LEU A 6 -16.54 -11.05 4.70
CA LEU A 6 -16.89 -10.26 5.88
C LEU A 6 -18.12 -10.78 6.64
N ARG A 7 -18.75 -11.87 6.19
CA ARG A 7 -19.95 -12.44 6.84
C ARG A 7 -19.65 -13.41 7.97
N ASP A 8 -18.48 -14.05 7.96
CA ASP A 8 -18.14 -15.11 8.91
C ASP A 8 -16.78 -14.90 9.62
N ASP A 9 -16.11 -13.76 9.40
CA ASP A 9 -14.74 -13.47 9.87
C ASP A 9 -13.70 -14.53 9.48
N THR A 10 -14.02 -15.43 8.54
CA THR A 10 -13.12 -16.50 8.13
C THR A 10 -12.32 -16.11 6.89
N LYS A 11 -11.01 -16.38 6.96
CA LYS A 11 -10.08 -16.18 5.85
C LYS A 11 -10.22 -17.35 4.89
N HIS A 12 -10.86 -17.13 3.75
CA HIS A 12 -10.99 -18.15 2.71
C HIS A 12 -9.85 -18.03 1.69
N ILE A 13 -8.94 -19.01 1.68
CA ILE A 13 -8.00 -19.19 0.56
C ILE A 13 -8.71 -20.04 -0.49
N SER A 14 -9.52 -19.39 -1.34
CA SER A 14 -10.14 -20.03 -2.50
C SER A 14 -9.24 -19.85 -3.72
N ASN A 15 -8.95 -20.96 -4.41
CA ASN A 15 -8.24 -20.99 -5.68
C ASN A 15 -9.24 -21.14 -6.84
N ASP A 16 -10.35 -20.40 -6.79
CA ASP A 16 -11.37 -20.42 -7.83
C ASP A 16 -10.86 -19.69 -9.09
N SER A 17 -10.36 -20.50 -10.03
CA SER A 17 -9.83 -20.09 -11.33
C SER A 17 -10.90 -19.57 -12.31
N SER A 18 -12.19 -19.60 -11.94
CA SER A 18 -13.29 -19.10 -12.79
C SER A 18 -13.44 -17.58 -12.78
N ARG A 19 -12.80 -16.88 -11.84
CA ARG A 19 -12.87 -15.42 -11.71
C ARG A 19 -11.76 -14.75 -12.51
N SER A 20 -12.13 -14.27 -13.70
CA SER A 20 -11.27 -13.54 -14.64
C SER A 20 -10.60 -12.32 -13.97
N ALA A 21 -9.26 -12.27 -14.08
CA ALA A 21 -8.30 -11.28 -13.59
C ALA A 21 -7.75 -11.46 -12.14
N ALA A 22 -6.55 -12.04 -12.07
CA ALA A 22 -5.74 -12.27 -10.88
C ALA A 22 -5.12 -10.97 -10.30
N HIS A 23 -5.93 -10.06 -9.75
CA HIS A 23 -5.42 -8.91 -9.01
C HIS A 23 -5.29 -9.23 -7.52
N VAL A 24 -4.13 -8.93 -6.94
CA VAL A 24 -3.91 -9.02 -5.50
C VAL A 24 -3.56 -7.61 -5.00
N PRO A 25 -4.29 -7.06 -4.02
CA PRO A 25 -5.44 -7.66 -3.32
C PRO A 25 -6.75 -7.61 -4.15
N THR A 26 -7.68 -8.54 -3.86
CA THR A 26 -9.09 -8.44 -4.29
C THR A 26 -9.98 -8.72 -3.08
N LEU A 27 -10.83 -7.76 -2.71
CA LEU A 27 -11.91 -7.94 -1.75
C LEU A 27 -13.18 -8.35 -2.49
N ILE A 28 -13.89 -9.36 -2.02
CA ILE A 28 -15.25 -9.65 -2.48
C ILE A 28 -16.21 -9.30 -1.34
N VAL A 29 -17.25 -8.58 -1.66
CA VAL A 29 -18.30 -8.23 -0.72
C VAL A 29 -19.51 -9.02 -1.13
N THR A 30 -19.97 -9.93 -0.29
CA THR A 30 -21.25 -10.62 -0.53
C THR A 30 -22.36 -9.92 0.24
N HIS A 31 -23.41 -9.56 -0.50
CA HIS A 31 -24.55 -8.79 0.00
C HIS A 31 -25.64 -9.71 0.54
N SER A 32 -26.59 -9.13 1.28
CA SER A 32 -27.71 -9.87 1.88
C SER A 32 -28.65 -10.50 0.86
N ASP A 33 -28.68 -10.00 -0.37
CA ASP A 33 -29.46 -10.54 -1.49
C ASP A 33 -28.76 -11.70 -2.21
N GLY A 34 -27.59 -12.14 -1.72
CA GLY A 34 -26.79 -13.21 -2.29
C GLY A 34 -25.90 -12.79 -3.47
N THR A 35 -25.98 -11.53 -3.91
CA THR A 35 -25.07 -10.99 -4.94
C THR A 35 -23.69 -10.71 -4.36
N SER A 36 -22.68 -10.57 -5.22
CA SER A 36 -21.30 -10.28 -4.78
C SER A 36 -20.63 -9.23 -5.66
N THR A 37 -19.90 -8.31 -5.02
CA THR A 37 -19.12 -7.25 -5.68
C THR A 37 -17.63 -7.50 -5.46
N ALA A 38 -16.82 -7.42 -6.51
CA ALA A 38 -15.36 -7.55 -6.41
C ALA A 38 -14.67 -6.18 -6.51
N ILE A 39 -13.90 -5.81 -5.48
CA ILE A 39 -13.10 -4.59 -5.42
C ILE A 39 -11.62 -4.99 -5.55
N ARG A 40 -10.94 -4.44 -6.55
CA ARG A 40 -9.64 -4.96 -7.05
C ARG A 40 -8.44 -4.03 -6.81
N GLN A 41 -8.67 -2.82 -6.34
CA GLN A 41 -7.60 -1.87 -6.03
C GLN A 41 -7.52 -1.66 -4.52
N ALA A 42 -6.30 -1.60 -3.98
CA ALA A 42 -6.10 -1.45 -2.56
C ALA A 42 -6.71 -0.16 -2.00
N VAL A 43 -6.59 0.96 -2.73
CA VAL A 43 -7.16 2.25 -2.30
C VAL A 43 -8.69 2.20 -2.29
N ASP A 44 -9.31 1.59 -3.31
CA ASP A 44 -10.77 1.41 -3.37
C ASP A 44 -11.27 0.53 -2.21
N ILE A 45 -10.51 -0.51 -1.84
CA ILE A 45 -10.81 -1.36 -0.68
C ILE A 45 -10.75 -0.56 0.62
N LEU A 46 -9.73 0.29 0.78
CA LEU A 46 -9.57 1.12 1.97
C LEU A 46 -10.71 2.14 2.09
N GLU A 47 -11.06 2.84 1.01
CA GLU A 47 -12.19 3.78 1.02
C GLU A 47 -13.54 3.05 1.22
N TYR A 48 -13.70 1.83 0.68
CA TYR A 48 -14.88 1.00 0.98
C TYR A 48 -15.03 0.72 2.48
N PHE A 49 -13.94 0.41 3.18
CA PHE A 49 -13.98 0.21 4.63
C PHE A 49 -14.30 1.49 5.39
N GLU A 50 -13.76 2.64 4.97
CA GLU A 50 -14.09 3.95 5.57
C GLU A 50 -15.58 4.28 5.44
N GLU A 51 -16.19 3.95 4.30
CA GLU A 51 -17.63 4.19 4.09
C GLU A 51 -18.52 3.17 4.80
N ARG A 52 -18.10 1.90 4.83
CA ARG A 52 -18.91 0.81 5.39
C ARG A 52 -18.86 0.75 6.91
N PHE A 53 -17.74 1.14 7.53
CA PHE A 53 -17.50 1.02 8.96
C PHE A 53 -17.02 2.35 9.58
N PRO A 54 -17.76 3.46 9.42
CA PRO A 54 -17.31 4.80 9.81
C PRO A 54 -17.06 4.95 11.32
N ASP A 55 -17.74 4.15 12.15
CA ASP A 55 -17.68 4.26 13.62
C ASP A 55 -16.68 3.29 14.28
N THR A 56 -16.06 2.39 13.52
CA THR A 56 -15.18 1.36 14.10
C THR A 56 -13.77 1.90 14.35
N CYS A 57 -13.15 2.47 13.32
CA CYS A 57 -11.79 3.03 13.37
C CYS A 57 -11.58 3.92 12.14
N PRO A 58 -12.00 5.20 12.18
CA PRO A 58 -11.90 6.07 11.01
C PRO A 58 -10.43 6.41 10.71
N LEU A 59 -9.98 6.14 9.48
CA LEU A 59 -8.64 6.43 8.97
C LEU A 59 -8.61 7.70 8.10
N LEU A 60 -9.73 8.40 8.00
CA LEU A 60 -9.81 9.74 7.45
C LEU A 60 -10.33 10.73 8.51
N PRO A 61 -9.84 11.98 8.49
CA PRO A 61 -10.41 13.04 9.32
C PRO A 61 -11.93 13.18 9.11
N SER A 62 -12.65 13.50 10.18
CA SER A 62 -14.11 13.65 10.19
C SER A 62 -14.58 14.60 9.09
N SER A 63 -15.65 14.24 8.38
CA SER A 63 -16.29 15.09 7.37
C SER A 63 -17.19 16.18 7.95
N SER A 64 -17.37 16.21 9.27
CA SER A 64 -18.35 17.08 9.96
C SER A 64 -18.03 18.59 9.90
N ALA A 65 -16.76 18.96 9.71
CA ALA A 65 -16.33 20.36 9.64
C ALA A 65 -15.62 20.65 8.31
N ALA A 66 -15.96 21.77 7.66
CA ALA A 66 -15.35 22.18 6.41
C ALA A 66 -13.82 22.37 6.50
N SER A 67 -13.29 22.67 7.69
CA SER A 67 -11.85 22.73 7.97
C SER A 67 -11.15 21.38 7.77
N GLN A 68 -11.87 20.26 7.93
CA GLN A 68 -11.34 18.91 7.79
C GLN A 68 -11.29 18.44 6.34
N SER A 69 -12.02 19.09 5.42
CA SER A 69 -11.94 18.78 3.99
C SER A 69 -10.53 18.93 3.45
N ARG A 70 -9.77 19.94 3.93
CA ARG A 70 -8.35 20.11 3.59
C ARG A 70 -7.49 18.96 4.11
N ALA A 71 -7.71 18.51 5.34
CA ALA A 71 -6.96 17.40 5.92
C ALA A 71 -7.24 16.09 5.16
N ARG A 72 -8.50 15.84 4.80
CA ARG A 72 -8.90 14.69 3.96
C ARG A 72 -8.29 14.73 2.56
N ALA A 73 -8.23 15.90 1.94
CA ALA A 73 -7.56 16.08 0.65
C ALA A 73 -6.07 15.78 0.76
N LEU A 74 -5.42 16.28 1.81
CA LEU A 74 -4.01 16.02 2.07
C LEU A 74 -3.72 14.53 2.31
N VAL A 75 -4.57 13.82 3.08
CA VAL A 75 -4.43 12.37 3.24
C VAL A 75 -4.47 11.65 1.89
N ARG A 76 -5.41 12.02 1.02
CA ARG A 76 -5.52 11.41 -0.32
C ARG A 76 -4.32 11.73 -1.22
N ASP A 77 -3.74 12.93 -1.10
CA ASP A 77 -2.53 13.30 -1.83
C ASP A 77 -1.35 12.38 -1.45
N PHE A 78 -1.12 12.18 -0.15
CA PHE A 78 -0.13 11.22 0.34
C PHE A 78 -0.41 9.78 -0.10
N VAL A 79 -1.68 9.34 -0.06
CA VAL A 79 -2.08 8.01 -0.55
C VAL A 79 -1.74 7.87 -2.03
N ASN A 80 -2.02 8.88 -2.86
CA ASN A 80 -1.76 8.83 -4.29
C ASN A 80 -0.27 8.88 -4.65
N ILE A 81 0.55 9.61 -3.88
CA ILE A 81 2.02 9.55 -4.02
C ILE A 81 2.51 8.10 -3.90
N ILE A 82 1.92 7.30 -3.01
CA ILE A 82 2.27 5.87 -2.90
C ILE A 82 1.55 5.05 -3.97
N ALA A 83 0.22 5.16 -4.08
CA ALA A 83 -0.61 4.23 -4.84
C ALA A 83 -0.49 4.40 -6.36
N VAL A 84 -0.27 5.61 -6.85
CA VAL A 84 -0.14 5.88 -8.29
C VAL A 84 1.33 5.71 -8.71
N ASP A 85 2.24 6.41 -8.03
CA ASP A 85 3.63 6.51 -8.50
C ASP A 85 4.46 5.23 -8.24
N VAL A 86 4.11 4.41 -7.23
CA VAL A 86 4.78 3.11 -6.99
C VAL A 86 4.25 2.04 -7.95
N VAL A 87 2.94 2.04 -8.22
CA VAL A 87 2.27 0.95 -8.95
C VAL A 87 2.49 1.07 -10.46
N GLU A 88 2.61 2.28 -11.01
CA GLU A 88 2.96 2.47 -12.43
C GLU A 88 4.31 1.82 -12.77
N GLN A 89 5.30 1.92 -11.88
CA GLN A 89 6.64 1.39 -12.10
C GLN A 89 6.72 -0.14 -11.93
N GLN A 90 5.87 -0.72 -11.08
CA GLN A 90 5.78 -2.18 -10.91
C GLN A 90 5.00 -2.85 -12.04
N GLN A 91 4.00 -2.18 -12.63
CA GLN A 91 3.14 -2.76 -13.66
C GLN A 91 3.61 -2.51 -15.10
N GLN A 92 4.53 -1.57 -15.33
CA GLN A 92 5.10 -1.36 -16.67
C GLN A 92 6.08 -2.46 -17.11
N PHE A 93 6.47 -3.40 -16.24
CA PHE A 93 7.45 -4.42 -16.58
C PHE A 93 7.01 -5.78 -16.04
N PRO A 94 6.48 -6.67 -16.89
CA PRO A 94 6.22 -8.03 -16.46
C PRO A 94 7.56 -8.62 -16.01
N ALA A 95 7.67 -8.95 -14.72
CA ALA A 95 8.50 -10.09 -14.33
C ALA A 95 8.16 -11.20 -15.33
N GLY A 96 9.14 -11.74 -16.04
CA GLY A 96 8.96 -12.65 -17.16
C GLY A 96 8.08 -13.87 -16.83
N GLY A 97 6.76 -13.69 -16.88
CA GLY A 97 5.80 -14.62 -16.29
C GLY A 97 4.38 -14.08 -16.10
N SER A 98 3.96 -13.00 -16.77
CA SER A 98 2.52 -12.79 -16.97
C SER A 98 2.04 -13.85 -17.96
N SER A 99 1.18 -14.73 -17.48
CA SER A 99 0.71 -15.97 -18.10
C SER A 99 -0.19 -15.77 -19.33
N ASN A 100 0.06 -14.74 -20.14
CA ASN A 100 -0.59 -14.53 -21.44
C ASN A 100 0.36 -14.03 -22.55
N ALA A 101 1.68 -13.96 -22.33
CA ALA A 101 2.65 -13.78 -23.41
C ALA A 101 3.12 -15.14 -23.95
N VAL A 102 2.36 -15.69 -24.89
CA VAL A 102 2.83 -16.78 -25.75
C VAL A 102 4.05 -16.27 -26.53
N ALA A 103 5.16 -17.01 -26.42
CA ALA A 103 6.36 -16.93 -27.26
C ALA A 103 7.22 -15.65 -27.18
N ASN A 104 8.19 -15.65 -26.26
CA ASN A 104 9.62 -15.43 -26.59
C ASN A 104 10.51 -15.78 -25.39
N ARG A 105 10.79 -17.08 -25.21
CA ARG A 105 11.81 -17.59 -24.27
C ARG A 105 13.22 -17.47 -24.88
N ALA A 106 13.60 -16.26 -25.25
CA ALA A 106 14.96 -15.96 -25.71
C ALA A 106 15.66 -15.10 -24.65
N SER A 107 16.56 -15.73 -23.90
CA SER A 107 17.64 -15.11 -23.11
C SER A 107 17.26 -13.97 -22.16
N VAL A 108 16.83 -14.29 -20.93
CA VAL A 108 17.07 -13.37 -19.80
C VAL A 108 18.53 -13.59 -19.38
N THR A 109 19.42 -12.77 -19.91
CA THR A 109 20.78 -12.62 -19.39
C THR A 109 20.70 -11.97 -17.99
N GLY A 110 21.66 -12.25 -17.10
CA GLY A 110 21.67 -11.74 -15.72
C GLY A 110 21.62 -10.20 -15.58
N HIS A 111 21.74 -9.45 -16.67
CA HIS A 111 21.62 -7.99 -16.70
C HIS A 111 20.20 -7.46 -16.50
N GLY A 112 19.15 -8.23 -16.83
CA GLY A 112 17.76 -7.74 -16.73
C GLY A 112 17.23 -7.62 -15.29
N PHE A 113 17.72 -8.47 -14.38
CA PHE A 113 17.31 -8.42 -12.97
C PHE A 113 17.93 -7.21 -12.26
N GLU A 114 19.22 -6.96 -12.49
CA GLU A 114 19.94 -5.81 -11.93
C GLU A 114 19.32 -4.49 -12.40
N GLU A 115 18.98 -4.39 -13.69
CA GLU A 115 18.31 -3.21 -14.24
C GLU A 115 16.92 -3.00 -13.61
N GLN A 116 16.13 -4.06 -13.46
CA GLN A 116 14.82 -3.99 -12.80
C GLN A 116 14.94 -3.56 -11.33
N HIS A 117 15.90 -4.12 -10.60
CA HIS A 117 16.17 -3.77 -9.21
C HIS A 117 16.56 -2.30 -9.09
N GLN A 118 17.53 -1.85 -9.87
CA GLN A 118 17.99 -0.46 -9.87
C GLN A 118 16.84 0.52 -10.18
N ARG A 119 15.99 0.20 -11.14
CA ARG A 119 14.82 1.03 -11.50
C ARG A 119 13.79 1.09 -10.37
N ALA A 120 13.50 -0.04 -9.72
CA ALA A 120 12.63 -0.07 -8.55
C ALA A 120 13.20 0.80 -7.41
N THR A 121 14.51 0.70 -7.15
CA THR A 121 15.19 1.50 -6.13
C THR A 121 15.09 3.00 -6.41
N VAL A 122 15.29 3.43 -7.65
CA VAL A 122 15.12 4.83 -8.06
C VAL A 122 13.66 5.29 -7.91
N ALA A 123 12.70 4.46 -8.32
CA ALA A 123 11.28 4.77 -8.21
C ALA A 123 10.84 4.97 -6.75
N PHE A 124 11.14 4.00 -5.87
CA PHE A 124 10.86 4.13 -4.44
C PHE A 124 11.54 5.35 -3.83
N ARG A 125 12.80 5.61 -4.21
CA ARG A 125 13.53 6.77 -3.69
C ARG A 125 12.87 8.10 -4.06
N ARG A 126 12.36 8.21 -5.29
CA ARG A 126 11.63 9.38 -5.79
C ARG A 126 10.31 9.55 -5.05
N VAL A 127 9.54 8.49 -4.93
CA VAL A 127 8.25 8.50 -4.20
C VAL A 127 8.44 8.96 -2.76
N LEU A 128 9.40 8.37 -2.04
CA LEU A 128 9.67 8.74 -0.64
C LEU A 128 10.21 10.17 -0.50
N ALA A 129 10.98 10.66 -1.47
CA ALA A 129 11.38 12.07 -1.52
C ALA A 129 10.18 13.00 -1.69
N SER A 130 9.29 12.72 -2.65
CA SER A 130 8.06 13.49 -2.86
C SER A 130 7.19 13.49 -1.61
N TYR A 131 7.05 12.32 -0.98
CA TYR A 131 6.31 12.16 0.28
C TYR A 131 6.92 13.05 1.38
N GLN A 132 8.25 13.02 1.57
CA GLN A 132 8.86 13.87 2.58
C GLN A 132 8.73 15.36 2.27
N GLN A 133 8.88 15.76 1.01
CA GLN A 133 8.74 17.16 0.61
C GLN A 133 7.31 17.67 0.89
N LEU A 134 6.29 16.86 0.58
CA LEU A 134 4.91 17.19 0.91
C LEU A 134 4.70 17.26 2.43
N LEU A 135 5.29 16.33 3.19
CA LEU A 135 5.24 16.32 4.66
C LEU A 135 5.85 17.60 5.25
N GLU A 136 7.00 18.03 4.76
CA GLU A 136 7.67 19.26 5.19
C GLU A 136 6.84 20.51 4.87
N SER A 137 6.25 20.56 3.66
CA SER A 137 5.38 21.65 3.25
C SER A 137 4.10 21.71 4.10
N ALA A 138 3.46 20.56 4.34
CA ALA A 138 2.19 20.50 5.03
C ALA A 138 2.29 20.66 6.55
N ARG A 139 3.38 20.18 7.18
CA ARG A 139 3.60 20.25 8.63
C ARG A 139 4.47 21.44 9.05
N GLY A 140 5.22 22.06 8.14
CA GLY A 140 6.13 23.15 8.46
C GLY A 140 7.13 22.77 9.55
N ALA A 141 7.18 23.56 10.63
CA ALA A 141 8.10 23.31 11.76
C ALA A 141 7.86 21.93 12.43
N ASP A 142 6.61 21.46 12.46
CA ASP A 142 6.23 20.20 13.10
C ASP A 142 6.70 18.97 12.31
N ALA A 143 7.14 19.15 11.06
CA ALA A 143 7.69 18.06 10.25
C ALA A 143 8.88 17.36 10.92
N LYS A 144 9.55 18.03 11.88
CA LYS A 144 10.71 17.51 12.61
C LYS A 144 10.33 16.64 13.82
N THR A 145 9.08 16.72 14.29
CA THR A 145 8.63 16.08 15.53
C THR A 145 7.39 15.21 15.35
N CYS A 146 6.64 15.38 14.26
CA CYS A 146 5.42 14.61 14.02
C CYS A 146 5.69 13.10 13.96
N LEU A 147 4.71 12.34 14.46
CA LEU A 147 4.72 10.88 14.52
C LEU A 147 3.69 10.24 13.59
N TYR A 148 2.81 11.05 13.00
CA TYR A 148 1.82 10.68 12.00
C TYR A 148 1.92 11.63 10.81
N THR A 149 1.46 11.19 9.65
CA THR A 149 1.58 11.96 8.41
C THR A 149 0.68 13.19 8.43
N VAL A 150 -0.60 13.02 8.80
CA VAL A 150 -1.59 14.11 8.85
C VAL A 150 -2.23 14.15 10.24
N GLY A 151 -2.14 15.30 10.91
CA GLY A 151 -2.67 15.46 12.26
C GLY A 151 -1.91 14.62 13.30
N GLU A 152 -2.63 14.13 14.31
CA GLU A 152 -2.06 13.45 15.48
C GLU A 152 -2.57 12.00 15.64
N ALA A 153 -3.08 11.41 14.57
CA ALA A 153 -3.61 10.04 14.55
C ALA A 153 -3.27 9.33 13.24
N ILE A 154 -3.36 8.00 13.23
CA ILE A 154 -3.17 7.18 12.03
C ILE A 154 -4.24 7.53 11.01
N THR A 155 -3.82 7.73 9.77
CA THR A 155 -4.70 7.92 8.61
C THR A 155 -4.38 6.93 7.50
N LEU A 156 -5.18 6.92 6.42
CA LEU A 156 -4.87 6.13 5.22
C LEU A 156 -3.48 6.43 4.66
N ALA A 157 -2.96 7.64 4.82
CA ALA A 157 -1.62 8.01 4.40
C ALA A 157 -0.54 7.17 5.12
N ASP A 158 -0.72 6.93 6.42
CA ASP A 158 0.17 6.12 7.25
C ASP A 158 0.05 4.63 6.91
N VAL A 159 -1.18 4.16 6.67
CA VAL A 159 -1.49 2.79 6.24
C VAL A 159 -0.83 2.45 4.90
N CYS A 160 -0.78 3.40 3.96
CA CYS A 160 -0.06 3.24 2.70
C CYS A 160 1.45 3.41 2.83
N LEU A 161 1.92 4.27 3.74
CA LEU A 161 3.34 4.55 3.92
C LEU A 161 4.13 3.34 4.44
N VAL A 162 3.62 2.66 5.47
CA VAL A 162 4.34 1.54 6.11
C VAL A 162 4.75 0.44 5.12
N PRO A 163 3.84 -0.15 4.31
CA PRO A 163 4.23 -1.18 3.33
C PRO A 163 5.13 -0.63 2.21
N ALA A 164 5.02 0.64 1.85
CA ALA A 164 5.93 1.26 0.87
C ALA A 164 7.36 1.40 1.43
N MET A 165 7.48 1.81 2.70
CA MET A 165 8.77 1.87 3.41
C MET A 165 9.40 0.50 3.59
N GLU A 166 8.61 -0.53 3.94
CA GLU A 166 9.12 -1.89 4.03
C GLU A 166 9.67 -2.41 2.71
N GLN A 167 8.96 -2.14 1.60
CA GLN A 167 9.43 -2.49 0.26
C GLN A 167 10.71 -1.73 -0.10
N ALA A 168 10.76 -0.41 0.13
CA ALA A 168 11.95 0.39 -0.14
C ALA A 168 13.18 -0.12 0.63
N VAL A 169 13.02 -0.49 1.89
CA VAL A 169 14.09 -1.12 2.68
C VAL A 169 14.51 -2.46 2.08
N ALA A 170 13.56 -3.29 1.65
CA ALA A 170 13.85 -4.58 1.03
C ALA A 170 14.59 -4.44 -0.32
N TYR A 171 14.33 -3.36 -1.07
CA TYR A 171 15.04 -3.01 -2.31
C TYR A 171 16.37 -2.28 -2.06
N GLY A 172 16.80 -2.07 -0.80
CA GLY A 172 18.06 -1.40 -0.50
C GLY A 172 18.09 0.09 -0.85
N VAL A 173 16.92 0.76 -0.84
CA VAL A 173 16.81 2.19 -1.12
C VAL A 173 17.58 3.02 -0.08
N ASP A 174 18.39 3.97 -0.56
CA ASP A 174 19.10 4.92 0.30
C ASP A 174 18.13 5.85 1.02
N MET A 175 18.18 5.85 2.35
CA MET A 175 17.31 6.67 3.21
C MET A 175 17.95 8.01 3.59
N ALA A 176 19.13 8.35 3.06
CA ALA A 176 19.76 9.63 3.30
C ALA A 176 18.82 10.78 2.90
N GLY A 177 18.62 11.71 3.82
CA GLY A 177 17.70 12.83 3.61
C GLY A 177 16.21 12.48 3.71
N LEU A 178 15.81 11.27 4.10
CA LEU A 178 14.40 10.85 4.31
C LEU A 178 14.05 10.70 5.80
N GLN A 179 14.61 11.57 6.65
CA GLN A 179 14.60 11.44 8.11
C GLN A 179 13.20 11.54 8.73
N HIS A 180 12.32 12.40 8.19
CA HIS A 180 10.98 12.61 8.74
C HIS A 180 10.07 11.41 8.44
N VAL A 181 10.12 10.91 7.21
CA VAL A 181 9.36 9.72 6.79
C VAL A 181 9.85 8.48 7.55
N ALA A 182 11.18 8.31 7.67
CA ALA A 182 11.76 7.24 8.46
C ALA A 182 11.33 7.28 9.93
N ARG A 183 11.23 8.47 10.54
CA ARG A 183 10.75 8.64 11.92
C ARG A 183 9.30 8.18 12.08
N ILE A 184 8.39 8.64 11.21
CA ILE A 184 6.98 8.22 11.21
C ILE A 184 6.88 6.70 11.08
N TYR A 185 7.55 6.12 10.08
CA TYR A 185 7.57 4.67 9.88
C TYR A 185 8.08 3.90 11.13
N ASN A 186 9.18 4.34 11.73
CA ASN A 186 9.74 3.72 12.92
C ASN A 186 8.83 3.83 14.15
N HIS A 187 7.99 4.86 14.21
CA HIS A 187 6.94 4.98 15.22
C HIS A 187 5.79 4.01 14.95
N LEU A 188 5.20 4.08 13.74
CA LEU A 188 4.04 3.28 13.34
C LEU A 188 4.30 1.77 13.44
N LYS A 189 5.48 1.32 13.04
CA LYS A 189 5.83 -0.12 13.03
C LYS A 189 5.92 -0.75 14.43
N LYS A 190 5.86 0.05 15.50
CA LYS A 190 5.81 -0.45 16.89
C LYS A 190 4.39 -0.68 17.39
N LEU A 191 3.38 -0.20 16.66
CA LEU A 191 1.98 -0.30 17.07
C LEU A 191 1.42 -1.69 16.73
N PRO A 192 0.57 -2.29 17.60
CA PRO A 192 -0.02 -3.62 17.38
C PRO A 192 -0.68 -3.78 16.00
N ALA A 193 -1.39 -2.75 15.55
CA ALA A 193 -2.05 -2.71 14.25
C ALA A 193 -1.12 -3.01 13.06
N PHE A 194 0.17 -2.64 13.15
CA PHE A 194 1.16 -2.93 12.12
C PHE A 194 1.99 -4.19 12.42
N THR A 195 2.28 -4.47 13.69
CA THR A 195 3.09 -5.65 14.05
C THR A 195 2.33 -6.96 13.86
N ASP A 196 1.02 -6.98 14.09
CA ASP A 196 0.23 -8.22 14.02
C ASP A 196 -0.03 -8.65 12.58
N PHE A 197 0.02 -7.70 11.65
CA PHE A 197 -0.16 -7.93 10.22
C PHE A 197 1.14 -7.80 9.41
N ASP A 198 2.31 -7.86 10.06
CA ASP A 198 3.61 -7.93 9.36
C ASP A 198 3.62 -9.13 8.41
N TRP A 199 3.94 -8.89 7.14
CA TRP A 199 3.93 -9.91 6.10
C TRP A 199 4.84 -11.10 6.43
N ARG A 200 5.90 -10.91 7.24
CA ARG A 200 6.79 -11.98 7.71
C ARG A 200 6.07 -13.00 8.60
N LYS A 201 5.01 -12.60 9.30
CA LYS A 201 4.18 -13.48 10.14
C LYS A 201 3.12 -14.24 9.34
N HIS A 202 2.76 -13.73 8.16
CA HIS A 202 1.69 -14.28 7.31
C HIS A 202 2.21 -14.85 5.98
N ALA A 203 3.53 -15.02 5.86
CA ALA A 203 4.14 -15.66 4.70
C ALA A 203 3.68 -17.12 4.63
N THR A 204 2.88 -17.46 3.61
CA THR A 204 2.58 -18.84 3.24
C THR A 204 3.86 -19.54 2.78
N ALA A 205 4.54 -20.25 3.69
CA ALA A 205 5.46 -21.39 3.59
C ALA A 205 6.47 -21.56 2.41
N ASN A 206 6.51 -20.75 1.36
CA ASN A 206 7.31 -21.01 0.14
C ASN A 206 7.97 -19.75 -0.45
N ARG A 207 8.81 -19.05 0.33
CA ARG A 207 9.87 -18.19 -0.23
C ARG A 207 11.18 -18.45 0.51
N ARG A 208 11.89 -19.50 0.11
CA ARG A 208 13.35 -19.51 0.22
C ARG A 208 13.85 -18.68 -0.97
N LEU A 209 14.60 -17.62 -0.66
CA LEU A 209 15.37 -16.83 -1.63
C LEU A 209 16.36 -17.73 -2.37
#